data_AF-A0A7C2YJS1-F1
#
_entry.id   AF-A0A7C2YJS1-F1
#
_cell.length_a   1.000
_cell.length_b   1.000
_cell.length_c   1.000
_cell.angle_alpha   90.00
_cell.angle_beta   90.00
_cell.angle_gamma   90.00
#
_symmetry.space_group_name_H-M   'P 1'
#
loop_
_entity.id
_entity.type
_entity.pdbx_description
1 polymer ?
#
loop_
_entity_poly.entity_id
_entity_poly.type
_entity_poly.pdbx_seq_one_letter_code
_entity_poly.pdbx_strand_id
1 'polypeptide(L)'
;MSQSLTFDFARPWRTHPRETVGLGLLGLVTAVALGTAAISANRLPASDEVHAAAALPALPDVTEIRPVAPETAVEINSRLPFAGGPNPAARPFSLAAGSAESRERALECLTSAVYYEAGQESREGQQAVAQVVL
;
A
#
# COMPACT_ATOMS: atom_id res chain seq x y z
N MET A 1 21.45 -45.07 49.34
CA MET A 1 21.77 -45.37 47.93
C MET A 1 21.65 -44.07 47.16
N SER A 2 22.76 -43.35 47.02
CA SER A 2 22.78 -42.03 46.35
C SER A 2 23.39 -42.23 44.97
N GLN A 3 22.56 -42.17 43.92
CA GLN A 3 23.05 -42.19 42.54
C GLN A 3 23.49 -40.76 42.18
N SER A 4 24.79 -40.52 42.20
CA SER A 4 25.41 -39.30 41.68
C SER A 4 25.41 -39.37 40.15
N LEU A 5 24.53 -38.58 39.51
CA LEU A 5 24.55 -38.34 38.07
C LEU A 5 25.78 -37.48 37.74
N THR A 6 26.87 -38.11 37.34
CA THR A 6 28.03 -37.43 36.75
C THR A 6 27.67 -36.95 35.35
N PHE A 7 27.25 -35.68 35.24
CA PHE A 7 27.13 -34.99 33.96
C PHE A 7 28.52 -34.56 33.49
N ASP A 8 29.05 -35.27 32.50
CA ASP A 8 30.26 -34.85 31.80
C ASP A 8 29.89 -33.83 30.70
N PHE A 9 30.10 -32.55 31.01
CA PHE A 9 29.81 -31.43 30.12
C PHE A 9 30.78 -31.33 28.93
N ALA A 10 31.86 -32.11 28.88
CA ALA A 10 32.87 -31.97 27.84
C ALA A 10 32.38 -32.42 26.46
N ARG A 11 31.46 -33.39 26.39
CA ARG A 11 30.96 -34.00 25.13
C ARG A 11 29.49 -34.47 25.22
N PRO A 12 28.54 -33.55 25.42
CA PRO A 12 27.14 -33.89 25.72
C PRO A 12 26.42 -34.67 24.60
N TRP A 13 26.87 -34.52 23.34
CA TRP A 13 26.29 -35.22 22.18
C TRP A 13 26.50 -36.74 22.19
N ARG A 14 27.44 -37.25 23.01
CA ARG A 14 27.77 -38.67 23.09
C ARG A 14 26.99 -39.40 24.18
N THR A 15 26.62 -38.69 25.25
CA THR A 15 25.92 -39.24 26.41
C THR A 15 24.42 -38.96 26.34
N HIS A 16 23.99 -37.81 25.80
CA HIS A 16 22.59 -37.37 25.78
C HIS A 16 22.17 -36.85 24.38
N PRO A 17 22.20 -37.71 23.32
CA PRO A 17 22.04 -37.27 21.94
C PRO A 17 20.67 -36.61 21.68
N ARG A 18 19.59 -37.13 22.26
CA ARG A 18 18.23 -36.60 22.09
C ARG A 18 18.07 -35.19 22.70
N GLU A 19 18.65 -34.97 23.86
CA GLU A 19 18.59 -33.67 24.56
C GLU A 19 19.45 -32.63 23.84
N THR A 20 20.61 -33.02 23.31
CA THR A 20 21.44 -32.11 22.50
C THR A 20 20.77 -31.69 21.19
N VAL A 21 20.02 -32.59 20.54
CA VAL A 21 19.23 -32.24 19.35
C VAL A 21 18.09 -31.29 19.72
N GLY A 22 17.39 -31.54 20.83
CA GLY A 22 16.30 -30.67 21.31
C GLY A 22 16.78 -29.25 21.61
N LEU A 23 17.88 -29.10 22.34
CA LEU A 23 18.48 -27.81 22.66
C LEU A 23 19.04 -27.09 21.42
N GLY A 24 19.66 -27.84 20.49
CA GLY A 24 20.12 -27.30 19.22
C GLY A 24 18.99 -26.74 18.37
N LEU A 25 17.86 -27.45 18.28
CA LEU A 25 16.66 -26.98 17.57
C LEU A 25 16.08 -25.73 18.23
N LEU A 26 15.98 -25.70 19.56
CA LEU A 26 15.46 -24.54 20.30
C LEU A 26 16.34 -23.29 20.10
N GLY A 27 17.67 -23.47 20.09
CA GLY A 27 18.65 -22.40 19.79
C GLY A 27 18.53 -21.86 18.36
N LEU A 28 18.25 -22.72 17.39
CA LEU A 28 18.09 -22.31 15.99
C LEU A 28 16.78 -21.52 15.78
N VAL A 29 15.67 -21.95 16.39
CA VAL A 29 14.38 -21.23 16.32
C VAL A 29 14.47 -19.84 16.95
N THR A 30 15.12 -19.72 18.10
CA THR A 30 15.32 -18.42 18.77
C THR A 30 16.22 -17.48 17.96
N ALA A 31 17.28 -17.98 17.33
CA ALA A 31 18.12 -17.17 16.44
C ALA A 31 17.36 -16.66 15.20
N VAL A 32 16.52 -17.50 14.59
CA VAL A 32 15.68 -17.10 13.45
C VAL A 32 14.66 -16.03 13.84
N ALA A 33 14.00 -16.17 15.00
CA ALA A 33 13.02 -15.20 15.49
C ALA A 33 13.65 -13.83 15.83
N LEU A 34 14.86 -13.81 16.36
CA LEU A 34 15.60 -12.57 16.63
C LEU A 34 16.11 -11.92 15.33
N GLY A 35 16.53 -12.73 14.33
CA GLY A 35 16.98 -12.25 13.03
C GLY A 35 15.85 -11.60 12.20
N THR A 36 14.64 -12.14 12.24
CA THR A 36 13.48 -11.57 11.52
C THR A 36 13.02 -10.23 12.10
N ALA A 37 13.12 -10.03 13.42
CA ALA A 37 12.81 -8.74 14.04
C ALA A 37 13.78 -7.62 13.61
N ALA A 38 15.08 -7.93 13.48
CA ALA A 38 16.10 -6.96 13.10
C ALA A 38 16.00 -6.51 11.63
N ILE A 39 15.54 -7.39 10.72
CA ILE A 39 15.42 -7.08 9.28
C ILE A 39 14.19 -6.20 9.00
N SER A 40 13.12 -6.34 9.77
CA SER A 40 11.89 -5.54 9.59
C SER A 40 12.07 -4.07 9.95
N ALA A 41 12.95 -3.73 10.89
CA ALA A 41 13.20 -2.34 11.28
C ALA A 41 14.00 -1.55 10.23
N ASN A 42 14.72 -2.22 9.32
CA ASN A 42 15.68 -1.58 8.42
C ASN A 42 15.19 -1.46 6.96
N ARG A 43 13.91 -1.75 6.69
CA ARG A 43 13.31 -1.72 5.34
C ARG A 43 12.33 -0.57 5.09
N LEU A 44 12.11 0.30 6.07
CA LEU A 44 11.37 1.53 5.81
C LEU A 44 12.40 2.58 5.33
N PRO A 45 12.45 2.93 4.03
CA PRO A 45 13.13 4.15 3.64
C PRO A 45 12.47 5.28 4.42
N ALA A 46 13.26 6.00 5.21
CA ALA A 46 12.81 7.25 5.79
C ALA A 46 12.35 8.12 4.61
N SER A 47 11.04 8.38 4.54
CA SER A 47 10.46 9.37 3.65
C SER A 47 10.85 10.75 4.17
N ASP A 48 12.13 11.07 4.16
CA ASP A 48 12.70 12.27 4.78
C ASP A 48 12.95 13.38 3.76
N GLU A 49 12.44 13.22 2.54
CA GLU A 49 12.21 14.35 1.65
C GLU A 49 10.72 14.52 1.41
N VAL A 50 10.01 14.83 2.49
CA VAL A 50 8.94 15.82 2.39
C VAL A 50 9.64 17.09 1.93
N HIS A 51 9.71 17.29 0.60
CA HIS A 51 9.83 18.63 0.04
C HIS A 51 8.86 19.47 0.86
N ALA A 52 9.38 20.41 1.67
CA ALA A 52 8.55 21.30 2.45
C ALA A 52 7.60 21.95 1.45
N ALA A 53 6.37 21.43 1.42
CA ALA A 53 5.37 21.88 0.48
C ALA A 53 5.15 23.32 0.87
N ALA A 54 5.70 24.24 0.07
CA ALA A 54 5.32 25.64 0.16
C ALA A 54 3.79 25.63 0.23
N ALA A 55 3.24 26.15 1.32
CA ALA A 55 1.81 26.07 1.57
C ALA A 55 1.12 26.58 0.30
N LEU A 56 0.47 25.66 -0.42
CA LEU A 56 -0.29 26.04 -1.59
C LEU A 56 -1.30 27.07 -1.13
N PRO A 57 -1.57 28.13 -1.92
CA PRO A 57 -2.64 29.05 -1.59
C PRO A 57 -3.90 28.23 -1.32
N ALA A 58 -4.66 28.62 -0.29
CA ALA A 58 -5.92 27.97 0.03
C ALA A 58 -6.73 27.87 -1.27
N LEU A 59 -7.15 26.65 -1.61
CA LEU A 59 -7.98 26.44 -2.79
C LEU A 59 -9.24 27.31 -2.64
N PRO A 60 -9.71 27.94 -3.72
CA PRO A 60 -11.00 28.60 -3.69
C PRO A 60 -12.08 27.60 -3.29
N ASP A 61 -13.14 28.08 -2.64
CA ASP A 61 -14.28 27.24 -2.30
C ASP A 61 -14.92 26.70 -3.58
N VAL A 62 -14.69 25.43 -3.88
CA VAL A 62 -15.22 24.74 -5.07
C VAL A 62 -16.73 24.55 -5.02
N THR A 63 -17.35 24.79 -3.87
CA THR A 63 -18.81 24.71 -3.68
C THR A 63 -19.52 26.06 -3.87
N GLU A 64 -18.77 27.17 -3.96
CA GLU A 64 -19.33 28.48 -4.20
C GLU A 64 -19.80 28.63 -5.65
N ILE A 65 -21.12 28.62 -5.86
CA ILE A 65 -21.72 28.87 -7.17
C ILE A 65 -21.66 30.36 -7.47
N ARG A 66 -20.74 30.75 -8.36
CA ARG A 66 -20.64 32.12 -8.85
C ARG A 66 -21.78 32.43 -9.84
N PRO A 67 -22.57 33.50 -9.62
CA PRO A 67 -23.62 33.90 -10.56
C PRO A 67 -22.99 34.60 -11.77
N VAL A 68 -22.66 33.83 -12.81
CA VAL A 68 -22.07 34.33 -14.07
C VAL A 68 -23.12 34.20 -15.18
N ALA A 69 -23.40 35.28 -15.89
CA ALA A 69 -24.28 35.25 -17.06
C ALA A 69 -23.67 34.36 -18.18
N PRO A 70 -24.49 33.66 -19.00
CA PRO A 70 -23.98 32.75 -20.02
C PRO A 70 -22.95 33.37 -20.97
N GLU A 71 -23.17 34.61 -21.39
CA GLU A 71 -22.30 35.34 -22.31
C GLU A 71 -20.95 35.65 -21.66
N THR A 72 -20.97 36.05 -20.40
CA THR A 72 -19.76 36.28 -19.59
C THR A 72 -18.99 34.98 -19.35
N ALA A 73 -19.68 33.85 -19.17
CA ALA A 73 -19.02 32.55 -19.01
C ALA A 73 -18.26 32.14 -20.28
N VAL A 74 -18.85 32.36 -21.47
CA VAL A 74 -18.18 32.12 -22.75
C VAL A 74 -16.96 33.02 -22.91
N GLU A 75 -17.07 34.31 -22.53
CA GLU A 75 -15.93 35.24 -22.56
C GLU A 75 -14.79 34.83 -21.61
N ILE A 76 -15.11 34.35 -20.41
CA ILE A 76 -14.10 33.84 -19.48
C ILE A 76 -13.39 32.62 -20.07
N ASN A 77 -14.14 31.67 -20.62
CA ASN A 77 -13.59 30.45 -21.21
C ASN A 77 -12.74 30.75 -22.45
N SER A 78 -13.09 31.75 -23.25
CA SER A 78 -12.33 32.10 -24.46
C SER A 78 -10.96 32.72 -24.16
N ARG A 79 -10.74 33.22 -22.94
CA ARG A 79 -9.44 33.71 -22.46
C ARG A 79 -8.47 32.57 -22.09
N LEU A 80 -8.97 31.34 -21.93
CA LEU A 80 -8.13 30.17 -21.69
C LEU A 80 -7.60 29.63 -23.03
N PRO A 81 -6.30 29.74 -23.30
CA PRO A 81 -5.75 29.20 -24.55
C PRO A 81 -5.84 27.67 -24.56
N PHE A 82 -6.16 27.10 -25.72
CA PHE A 82 -6.00 25.67 -25.92
C PHE A 82 -4.51 25.30 -25.89
N ALA A 83 -4.20 24.18 -25.24
CA ALA A 83 -2.85 23.63 -25.29
C ALA A 83 -2.50 23.23 -26.75
N GLY A 84 -1.51 23.90 -27.35
CA GLY A 84 -1.06 23.63 -28.73
C GLY A 84 0.03 22.56 -28.84
N GLY A 85 0.42 21.95 -27.72
CA GLY A 85 1.43 20.90 -27.67
C GLY A 85 0.85 19.50 -27.91
N PRO A 86 1.70 18.47 -27.99
CA PRO A 86 1.24 17.09 -28.02
C PRO A 86 0.44 16.76 -26.75
N ASN A 87 -0.65 16.00 -26.91
CA ASN A 87 -1.40 15.41 -25.80
C ASN A 87 -1.00 13.92 -25.68
N PRO A 88 0.09 13.58 -24.96
CA PRO A 88 0.49 12.20 -24.80
C PRO A 88 -0.59 11.43 -24.02
N ALA A 89 -0.82 10.18 -24.39
CA ALA A 89 -1.73 9.32 -23.64
C ALA A 89 -1.30 9.24 -22.17
N ALA A 90 -2.26 9.35 -21.26
CA ALA A 90 -2.02 9.10 -19.84
C ALA A 90 -1.46 7.68 -19.66
N ARG A 91 -0.60 7.51 -18.65
CA ARG A 91 -0.12 6.16 -18.30
C ARG A 91 -1.32 5.32 -17.84
N PRO A 92 -1.38 4.02 -18.22
CA PRO A 92 -2.42 3.14 -17.70
C PRO A 92 -2.38 3.08 -16.17
N PHE A 93 -3.56 3.05 -15.55
CA PHE A 93 -3.69 2.80 -14.13
C PHE A 93 -3.03 1.46 -13.75
N SER A 94 -2.29 1.43 -12.63
CA SER A 94 -1.58 0.23 -12.18
C SER A 94 -1.63 0.09 -10.66
N LEU A 95 -2.08 -1.07 -10.19
CA LEU A 95 -2.06 -1.45 -8.78
C LEU A 95 -0.71 -2.03 -8.33
N ALA A 96 0.29 -2.10 -9.22
CA ALA A 96 1.57 -2.78 -8.94
C ALA A 96 2.44 -2.07 -7.89
N ALA A 97 2.27 -0.76 -7.71
CA ALA A 97 3.05 0.04 -6.77
C ALA A 97 2.46 0.04 -5.34
N GLY A 98 1.27 -0.53 -5.13
CA GLY A 98 0.59 -0.56 -3.83
C GLY A 98 0.91 -1.80 -3.00
N SER A 99 0.71 -1.72 -1.68
CA SER A 99 0.76 -2.89 -0.80
C SER A 99 -0.41 -3.85 -1.08
N ALA A 100 -0.34 -5.08 -0.59
CA ALA A 100 -1.43 -6.05 -0.72
C ALA A 100 -2.73 -5.50 -0.09
N GLU A 101 -2.64 -4.87 1.07
CA GLU A 101 -3.75 -4.26 1.78
C GLU A 101 -4.33 -3.08 0.99
N SER A 102 -3.48 -2.26 0.37
CA SER A 102 -3.92 -1.14 -0.48
C SER A 102 -4.70 -1.65 -1.70
N ARG A 103 -4.26 -2.78 -2.26
CA ARG A 103 -4.94 -3.43 -3.39
C ARG A 103 -6.29 -4.01 -2.98
N GLU A 104 -6.38 -4.67 -1.84
CA GLU A 104 -7.64 -5.21 -1.32
C GLU A 104 -8.65 -4.08 -1.09
N ARG A 105 -8.22 -2.99 -0.46
CA ARG A 105 -9.07 -1.80 -0.26
C ARG A 105 -9.51 -1.16 -1.58
N ALA A 106 -8.60 -1.04 -2.55
CA ALA A 106 -8.94 -0.51 -3.87
C ALA A 106 -9.99 -1.37 -4.58
N LEU A 107 -9.88 -2.70 -4.48
CA LEU A 107 -10.86 -3.64 -5.03
C LEU A 107 -12.23 -3.52 -4.36
N GLU A 108 -12.26 -3.38 -3.04
CA GLU A 108 -13.50 -3.15 -2.29
C GLU A 108 -14.16 -1.84 -2.72
N CYS A 109 -13.42 -0.71 -2.73
CA CYS A 109 -13.94 0.58 -3.15
C CYS A 109 -14.46 0.57 -4.59
N LEU A 110 -13.71 -0.03 -5.53
CA LEU A 110 -14.14 -0.13 -6.92
C LEU A 110 -15.41 -0.97 -7.06
N THR A 111 -15.51 -2.07 -6.31
CA THR A 111 -16.70 -2.94 -6.31
C THR A 111 -17.91 -2.21 -5.75
N SER A 112 -17.76 -1.48 -4.64
CA SER A 112 -18.83 -0.68 -4.07
C SER A 112 -19.32 0.39 -5.05
N ALA A 113 -18.41 1.10 -5.72
CA ALA A 113 -18.77 2.12 -6.71
C ALA A 113 -19.58 1.50 -7.86
N VAL A 114 -19.11 0.40 -8.45
CA VAL A 114 -19.83 -0.29 -9.53
C VAL A 114 -21.20 -0.79 -9.05
N TYR A 115 -21.28 -1.35 -7.84
CA TYR A 115 -22.53 -1.87 -7.31
C TYR A 115 -23.59 -0.78 -7.08
N TYR A 116 -23.20 0.33 -6.46
CA TYR A 116 -24.16 1.40 -6.12
C TYR A 116 -24.54 2.27 -7.31
N GLU A 117 -23.67 2.41 -8.31
CA GLU A 117 -23.94 3.24 -9.49
C GLU A 117 -24.55 2.45 -10.66
N ALA A 118 -24.22 1.16 -10.79
CA ALA A 118 -24.58 0.35 -11.96
C ALA A 118 -24.94 -1.11 -11.63
N GLY A 119 -25.26 -1.46 -10.38
CA GLY A 119 -25.50 -2.86 -9.97
C GLY A 119 -26.60 -3.59 -10.76
N GLN A 120 -27.56 -2.85 -11.34
CA GLN A 120 -28.67 -3.39 -12.13
C GLN A 120 -28.46 -3.26 -13.65
N GLU A 121 -27.36 -2.64 -14.08
CA GLU A 121 -27.03 -2.48 -15.49
C GLU A 121 -26.45 -3.76 -16.09
N SER A 122 -26.37 -3.78 -17.43
CA SER A 122 -25.65 -4.84 -18.14
C SER A 122 -24.17 -4.89 -17.71
N ARG A 123 -23.51 -6.00 -18.04
CA ARG A 123 -22.06 -6.13 -17.81
C ARG A 123 -21.27 -4.98 -18.45
N GLU A 124 -21.69 -4.50 -19.61
CA GLU A 124 -21.07 -3.35 -20.28
C GLU A 124 -21.30 -2.05 -19.50
N GLY A 125 -22.50 -1.83 -18.96
CA GLY A 125 -22.77 -0.66 -18.10
C GLY A 125 -21.96 -0.66 -16.81
N GLN A 126 -21.81 -1.83 -16.16
CA GLN A 126 -20.95 -2.00 -14.98
C GLN A 126 -19.48 -1.75 -15.31
N GLN A 127 -18.99 -2.26 -16.46
CA GLN A 127 -17.63 -2.01 -16.92
C GLN A 127 -17.38 -0.55 -17.28
N ALA A 128 -18.38 0.14 -17.84
CA ALA A 128 -18.30 1.57 -18.15
C ALA A 128 -18.10 2.39 -16.87
N VAL A 129 -18.87 2.13 -15.80
CA VAL A 129 -18.65 2.79 -14.50
C VAL A 129 -17.26 2.48 -13.94
N ALA A 130 -16.83 1.22 -13.99
CA ALA A 130 -15.48 0.85 -13.56
C ALA A 130 -14.40 1.64 -14.32
N GLN A 131 -14.57 1.85 -15.63
CA GLN A 131 -13.64 2.61 -16.46
C GLN A 131 -13.64 4.12 -16.18
N VAL A 132 -14.74 4.69 -15.69
CA VAL A 132 -14.78 6.10 -15.26
C VAL A 132 -14.03 6.32 -13.94
N VAL A 133 -14.05 5.32 -13.06
CA VAL A 133 -13.35 5.37 -11.77
C VAL A 133 -11.83 5.18 -11.92
N LEU A 134 -11.39 4.42 -12.93
CA LEU A 134 -9.98 4.09 -13.22
C LEU A 134 -9.31 5.11 -14.15
#